data_AF-A0A926V4L2-F1
#
_entry.id   AF-A0A926V4L2-F1
#
_cell.length_a   1.000
_cell.length_b   1.000
_cell.length_c   1.000
_cell.angle_alpha   90.00
_cell.angle_beta   90.00
_cell.angle_gamma   90.00
#
_symmetry.space_group_name_H-M   'P 1'
#
loop_
_entity.id
_entity.type
_entity.pdbx_description
1 polymer ?
#
loop_
_entity_poly.entity_id
_entity_poly.type
_entity_poly.pdbx_seq_one_letter_code
_entity_poly.pdbx_strand_id
1 'polypeptide(L)' 'MDDQFTLDSMTKRITISLPDSTYKKLEEWAETEDRSVAGQASYVLQKAVDDAEQLGKISPNSPKSPPGRS' A
#
# COMPACT_ATOMS: atom_id res chain seq x y z
N MET A 1 5.20 -22.98 28.21
CA MET A 1 4.42 -22.77 26.97
C MET A 1 4.54 -21.30 26.65
N ASP A 2 5.59 -20.96 25.92
CA ASP A 2 5.89 -19.60 25.51
C ASP A 2 5.18 -19.38 24.17
N ASP A 3 4.04 -18.69 24.20
CA ASP A 3 3.29 -18.26 23.03
C ASP A 3 4.13 -17.25 22.23
N GLN A 4 4.86 -17.79 21.25
CA GLN A 4 5.62 -17.04 20.27
C GLN A 4 4.66 -16.41 19.25
N PHE A 5 3.99 -15.31 19.62
CA PHE A 5 3.29 -14.45 18.65
C PHE A 5 4.32 -13.67 17.82
N THR A 6 4.66 -14.31 16.70
CA THR A 6 5.23 -13.79 15.44
C THR A 6 5.55 -12.29 15.37
N LEU A 7 6.84 -12.01 15.23
CA LEU A 7 7.41 -10.75 14.78
C LEU A 7 6.95 -10.41 13.33
N ASP A 8 6.69 -9.13 13.09
CA ASP A 8 6.63 -8.42 11.79
C ASP A 8 5.29 -8.37 11.03
N SER A 9 4.28 -7.73 11.63
CA SER A 9 3.28 -6.97 10.85
C SER A 9 3.55 -5.48 10.98
N MET A 10 4.74 -5.03 10.56
CA MET A 10 5.06 -3.60 10.56
C MET A 10 4.28 -2.89 9.46
N THR A 11 3.09 -2.40 9.81
CA THR A 11 2.34 -1.46 8.97
C THR A 11 3.18 -0.19 8.83
N LYS A 12 3.77 0.01 7.65
CA LYS A 12 4.48 1.26 7.34
C LYS A 12 3.44 2.33 7.00
N ARG A 13 3.45 3.43 7.75
CA ARG A 13 2.61 4.59 7.47
C ARG A 13 3.30 5.46 6.44
N ILE A 14 2.59 5.75 5.35
CA ILE A 14 3.01 6.72 4.34
C ILE A 14 1.95 7.82 4.26
N THR A 15 2.39 9.05 4.05
CA THR A 15 1.48 10.17 3.76
C THR A 15 1.45 10.34 2.24
N ILE A 16 0.25 10.29 1.66
CA ILE A 16 0.04 10.48 0.23
C ILE A 16 -0.82 11.72 -0.01
N SER A 17 -0.49 12.48 -1.06
CA SER A 17 -1.31 13.59 -1.53
C SER A 17 -1.98 13.16 -2.83
N LEU A 18 -3.31 13.20 -2.84
CA LEU A 18 -4.12 12.81 -4.00
C LEU A 18 -4.85 14.05 -4.55
N PRO A 19 -5.09 14.13 -5.87
CA PRO A 19 -5.98 15.13 -6.42
C PRO A 19 -7.40 14.96 -5.85
N ASP A 20 -8.13 16.06 -5.66
CA ASP A 20 -9.52 16.07 -5.19
C ASP A 20 -10.41 15.08 -5.95
N SER A 21 -10.30 15.06 -7.27
CA SER A 21 -11.07 14.16 -8.13
C SER A 21 -10.83 12.68 -7.83
N THR A 22 -9.62 12.32 -7.39
CA THR A 22 -9.26 10.93 -7.03
C THR A 22 -9.72 10.64 -5.60
N TYR A 23 -9.55 11.59 -4.68
CA TYR A 23 -10.00 11.45 -3.30
C TYR A 23 -11.51 11.22 -3.23
N LYS A 24 -12.30 12.02 -3.96
CA LYS A 24 -13.77 11.90 -3.97
C LYS A 24 -14.24 10.51 -4.42
N LYS A 25 -13.66 9.98 -5.50
CA LYS A 25 -13.98 8.62 -5.98
C LYS A 25 -13.60 7.54 -4.98
N LEU A 26 -12.48 7.74 -4.28
CA LEU A 26 -12.01 6.82 -3.24
C LEU A 26 -12.96 6.86 -2.03
N GLU A 27 -13.45 8.05 -1.67
CA GLU A 27 -14.43 8.26 -0.60
C GLU A 27 -15.76 7.59 -0.93
N GLU A 28 -16.34 7.84 -2.11
CA GLU A 28 -17.59 7.21 -2.57
C GLU A 28 -17.50 5.67 -2.56
N TRP A 29 -16.34 5.12 -2.95
CA TRP A 29 -16.11 3.69 -2.92
C TRP A 29 -15.94 3.16 -1.49
N ALA A 30 -15.26 3.90 -0.62
CA ALA A 30 -15.11 3.54 0.78
C ALA A 30 -16.46 3.52 1.52
N GLU A 31 -17.34 4.49 1.23
CA GLU A 31 -18.72 4.54 1.73
C GLU A 31 -19.53 3.31 1.27
N THR A 32 -19.34 2.86 0.03
CA THR A 32 -20.03 1.68 -0.51
C THR A 32 -19.62 0.37 0.20
N GLU A 33 -18.37 0.29 0.68
CA GLU A 33 -17.84 -0.89 1.38
C GLU A 33 -17.86 -0.73 2.92
N ASP A 34 -18.58 0.27 3.46
CA ASP A 34 -18.70 0.57 4.90
C ASP A 34 -17.31 0.62 5.59
N ARG A 35 -16.31 1.20 4.90
CA ARG A 35 -14.92 1.26 5.38
C ARG A 35 -14.33 2.66 5.32
N SER A 36 -13.23 2.86 6.06
CA SER A 36 -12.52 4.14 6.04
C SER A 36 -11.79 4.37 4.71
N VAL A 37 -11.69 5.64 4.29
CA VAL A 37 -10.94 6.05 3.09
C VAL A 37 -9.48 5.57 3.14
N ALA A 38 -8.87 5.57 4.33
CA ALA A 38 -7.51 5.04 4.52
C ALA A 38 -7.43 3.52 4.31
N GLY A 39 -8.44 2.77 4.78
CA GLY A 39 -8.54 1.33 4.53
C GLY A 39 -8.72 1.01 3.05
N GLN A 40 -9.61 1.77 2.38
CA GLN A 40 -9.81 1.70 0.93
C GLN A 40 -8.50 1.97 0.17
N ALA A 41 -7.79 3.05 0.51
CA ALA A 41 -6.51 3.39 -0.11
C ALA A 41 -5.50 2.26 0.04
N SER A 42 -5.43 1.66 1.24
CA SER A 42 -4.51 0.57 1.54
C SER A 42 -4.82 -0.67 0.69
N TYR A 43 -6.10 -1.03 0.57
CA TYR A 43 -6.55 -2.14 -0.28
C TYR A 43 -6.21 -1.91 -1.75
N VAL A 44 -6.51 -0.71 -2.28
CA VAL A 44 -6.25 -0.36 -3.67
C VAL A 44 -4.75 -0.39 -3.97
N LEU A 45 -3.92 0.14 -3.06
CA LEU A 45 -2.47 0.09 -3.20
C LEU A 45 -1.95 -1.35 -3.19
N GLN A 46 -2.42 -2.19 -2.26
CA GLN A 46 -2.01 -3.58 -2.19
C GLN A 46 -2.36 -4.34 -3.48
N LYS A 47 -3.57 -4.14 -3.98
CA LYS A 47 -4.01 -4.75 -5.25
C LYS A 47 -3.19 -4.25 -6.45
N ALA A 48 -2.88 -2.95 -6.50
CA ALA A 48 -2.06 -2.39 -7.56
C ALA A 48 -0.62 -2.92 -7.54
N VAL A 49 -0.08 -3.21 -6.36
CA VAL A 49 1.23 -3.87 -6.20
C VAL A 49 1.15 -5.32 -6.69
N ASP A 50 0.15 -6.09 -6.26
CA ASP A 50 -0.03 -7.49 -6.69
C ASP A 50 -0.18 -7.59 -8.22
N ASP A 51 -1.03 -6.76 -8.83
CA ASP A 51 -1.19 -6.69 -10.29
C ASP A 51 0.16 -6.35 -10.97
N ALA A 52 0.96 -5.46 -10.38
CA ALA A 52 2.24 -5.07 -10.94
C ALA A 52 3.33 -6.16 -10.77
N GLU A 53 3.26 -6.98 -9.71
CA GLU A 53 4.07 -8.20 -9.56
C GLU A 53 3.69 -9.25 -10.61
N GLN A 54 2.38 -9.50 -10.79
CA GLN A 54 1.87 -10.43 -11.80
C GLN A 54 2.26 -10.02 -13.23
N LEU A 55 2.27 -8.71 -13.51
CA LEU A 55 2.71 -8.15 -14.79
C LEU A 55 4.25 -8.07 -14.93
N GLY A 56 5.01 -8.48 -13.92
CA GLY A 56 6.47 -8.43 -13.92
C GLY A 56 7.07 -7.02 -13.88
N LYS A 57 6.28 -5.98 -13.53
CA LYS A 57 6.73 -4.59 -13.41
C LYS A 57 7.55 -4.34 -12.15
N ILE A 58 7.23 -5.08 -11.09
CA ILE A 58 7.98 -5.07 -9.83
C ILE A 58 8.81 -6.34 -9.82
N SER A 59 10.11 -6.20 -10.09
CA SER A 59 11.01 -7.32 -9.93
C SER A 59 11.23 -7.52 -8.42
N PRO A 60 11.06 -8.73 -7.85
CA PRO A 60 11.26 -8.99 -6.42
C PRO A 60 12.70 -8.75 -5.94
N ASN A 61 13.61 -8.34 -6.84
CA ASN A 61 15.02 -8.11 -6.57
C ASN A 61 15.56 -6.80 -7.17
N SER A 62 14.87 -5.66 -6.96
CA SER A 62 15.50 -4.35 -7.13
C SER A 62 15.73 -3.70 -5.78
N PRO A 63 16.90 -3.92 -5.14
CA PRO A 63 17.42 -2.96 -4.18
C PRO A 63 17.78 -1.70 -4.96
N LYS A 64 16.82 -0.78 -5.12
CA LYS A 64 17.14 0.62 -5.41
C LYS A 64 17.69 1.23 -4.12
N SER A 65 18.93 0.85 -3.79
CA SER A 65 19.80 1.71 -2.99
C SER A 65 19.85 3.06 -3.71
N PRO A 66 19.63 4.18 -3.00
CA PRO A 66 19.89 5.49 -3.58
C PRO A 66 21.37 5.53 -3.98
N PRO A 67 21.73 6.01 -5.19
CA PRO A 67 23.13 6.17 -5.56
C PRO A 67 23.78 7.07 -4.51
N GLY A 68 24.88 6.59 -3.96
CA GLY A 68 25.64 7.30 -2.93
C GLY A 68 25.86 8.75 -3.31
N ARG A 69 25.58 9.64 -2.36
CA ARG A 69 26.21 10.96 -2.35
C ARG A 69 27.66 10.74 -1.90
N SER A 70 28.56 10.65 -2.86
CA SER A 70 30.00 10.93 -2.66
C SER A 70 30.18 12.40 -2.31
#